data_AF-A0A7Y3WHD9-F1
#
_entry.id   AF-A0A7Y3WHD9-F1
#
_cell.length_a   1.000
_cell.length_b   1.000
_cell.length_c   1.000
_cell.angle_alpha   90.00
_cell.angle_beta   90.00
_cell.angle_gamma   90.00
#
_symmetry.space_group_name_H-M   'P 1'
#
loop_
_entity.id
_entity.type
_entity.pdbx_description
1 polymer ?
#
loop_
_entity_poly.entity_id
_entity_poly.type
_entity_poly.pdbx_seq_one_letter_code
_entity_poly.pdbx_strand_id
1 'polypeptide(L)'
;MAIIPESFKAYQYQTGIDRIRDAYRASAATINKTVSEATQASLQYLESGADDREYDEDGILVSSTASLLAQAELDAILAVTVVREAFITSAFHYWERSARAWTGLHEFEHKFADLRRETRRLYPVSPQLPNLNRLNNVLKHNSHRVDPTLLKKRPDYFGTLFPGRNGNNPPEPRLRISHEHVEEAFDIVKASGPKR
;
A
#
# COMPACT_ATOMS: atom_id res chain seq x y z
N MET A 1 27.10 -27.43 7.49
CA MET A 1 25.85 -26.63 7.50
C MET A 1 24.77 -27.46 8.17
N ALA A 2 24.19 -27.00 9.27
CA ALA A 2 23.11 -27.74 9.93
C ALA A 2 21.87 -27.74 9.02
N ILE A 3 21.28 -28.92 8.80
CA ILE A 3 20.02 -29.05 8.06
C ILE A 3 18.91 -28.50 8.96
N ILE A 4 18.39 -27.33 8.62
CA ILE A 4 17.29 -26.71 9.35
C ILE A 4 16.01 -27.51 9.07
N PRO A 5 15.28 -27.98 10.10
CA PRO A 5 14.03 -28.69 9.92
C PRO A 5 12.99 -27.86 9.16
N GLU A 6 12.17 -28.52 8.34
CA GLU A 6 11.16 -27.84 7.53
C GLU A 6 10.11 -27.10 8.40
N SER A 7 9.77 -27.69 9.55
CA SER A 7 8.92 -27.05 10.56
C SER A 7 9.49 -25.73 11.07
N PHE A 8 10.82 -25.62 11.20
CA PHE A 8 11.47 -24.39 11.62
C PHE A 8 11.42 -23.32 10.53
N LYS A 9 11.61 -23.70 9.25
CA LYS A 9 11.46 -22.76 8.13
C LYS A 9 10.03 -22.22 8.03
N ALA A 10 9.04 -23.11 8.17
CA ALA A 10 7.63 -22.72 8.22
C ALA A 10 7.35 -21.77 9.39
N TYR A 11 7.82 -22.10 10.59
CA TYR A 11 7.65 -21.23 11.75
C TYR A 11 8.29 -19.85 11.52
N GLN A 12 9.53 -19.79 11.04
CA GLN A 12 10.25 -18.55 10.80
C GLN A 12 9.54 -17.68 9.75
N TYR A 13 9.11 -18.29 8.64
CA TYR A 13 8.43 -17.59 7.55
C TYR A 13 7.07 -17.04 7.99
N GLN A 14 6.23 -17.89 8.59
CA GLN A 14 4.88 -17.52 9.00
C GLN A 14 4.91 -16.46 10.11
N THR A 15 5.81 -16.60 11.09
CA THR A 15 5.97 -15.60 12.15
C THR A 15 6.52 -14.28 11.63
N GLY A 16 7.41 -14.31 10.64
CA GLY A 16 7.97 -13.09 10.06
C GLY A 16 6.92 -12.28 9.32
N ILE A 17 6.08 -12.90 8.49
CA ILE A 17 4.99 -12.17 7.82
C ILE A 17 3.93 -11.68 8.81
N ASP A 18 3.62 -12.46 9.85
CA ASP A 18 2.67 -12.04 10.89
C ASP A 18 3.18 -10.79 11.63
N ARG A 19 4.47 -10.72 11.96
CA ARG A 19 5.07 -9.51 12.59
C ARG A 19 5.01 -8.28 11.70
N ILE A 20 5.20 -8.43 10.38
CA ILE A 20 5.09 -7.29 9.45
C ILE A 20 3.63 -6.82 9.37
N ARG A 21 2.67 -7.75 9.38
CA ARG A 21 1.24 -7.44 9.43
C ARG A 21 0.85 -6.71 10.71
N ASP A 22 1.36 -7.13 11.86
CA ASP A 22 1.11 -6.46 13.14
C ASP A 22 1.68 -5.04 13.15
N ALA A 23 2.89 -4.85 12.61
CA ALA A 23 3.50 -3.53 12.44
C ALA A 23 2.67 -2.61 11.52
N TYR A 24 2.11 -3.17 10.44
CA TYR A 24 1.18 -2.44 9.58
C TYR A 24 -0.07 -2.01 10.36
N ARG A 25 -0.73 -2.93 11.07
CA ARG A 25 -1.95 -2.64 11.81
C ARG A 25 -1.74 -1.57 12.88
N ALA A 26 -0.63 -1.63 13.60
CA ALA A 26 -0.25 -0.59 14.57
C ALA A 26 -0.05 0.78 13.88
N SER A 27 0.66 0.81 12.75
CA SER A 27 0.88 2.04 11.97
C SER A 27 -0.45 2.59 11.43
N ALA A 28 -1.30 1.72 10.89
CA ALA A 28 -2.61 2.04 10.34
C ALA A 28 -3.55 2.63 11.40
N ALA A 29 -3.56 2.05 12.61
CA ALA A 29 -4.36 2.56 13.72
C ALA A 29 -3.96 3.99 14.11
N THR A 30 -2.66 4.25 14.25
CA THR A 30 -2.13 5.57 14.59
C THR A 30 -2.48 6.60 13.51
N ILE A 31 -2.26 6.28 12.24
CA ILE A 31 -2.45 7.26 11.16
C ILE A 31 -3.93 7.51 10.85
N ASN A 32 -4.79 6.49 10.97
CA ASN A 32 -6.24 6.67 10.85
C ASN A 32 -6.79 7.54 11.99
N LYS A 33 -6.21 7.43 13.20
CA LYS A 33 -6.54 8.33 14.31
C LYS A 33 -6.18 9.77 13.96
N THR A 34 -4.99 10.02 13.42
CA THR A 34 -4.56 11.36 12.97
C THR A 34 -5.50 11.93 11.90
N VAL A 35 -5.95 11.12 10.93
CA VAL A 35 -6.96 11.56 9.95
C VAL A 35 -8.26 11.94 10.64
N SER A 36 -8.77 11.09 11.53
CA SER A 36 -10.01 11.36 12.26
C SER A 36 -9.92 12.66 13.08
N GLU A 37 -8.80 12.92 13.73
CA GLU A 37 -8.55 14.14 14.50
C GLU A 37 -8.49 15.38 13.59
N ALA A 38 -7.81 15.29 12.44
CA ALA A 38 -7.72 16.38 11.47
C ALA A 38 -9.08 16.72 10.84
N THR A 39 -9.85 15.69 10.42
CA THR A 39 -11.22 15.87 9.92
C THR A 39 -12.12 16.49 10.98
N GLN A 40 -12.03 16.03 12.24
CA GLN A 40 -12.83 16.59 13.32
C GLN A 40 -12.49 18.06 13.58
N ALA A 41 -11.21 18.43 13.58
CA ALA A 41 -10.80 19.82 13.76
C ALA A 41 -11.32 20.73 12.62
N SER A 42 -11.25 20.24 11.38
CA SER A 42 -11.82 20.92 10.19
C SER A 42 -13.32 21.16 10.34
N LEU A 43 -14.08 20.13 10.73
CA LEU A 43 -15.52 20.24 10.97
C LEU A 43 -15.87 21.21 12.10
N GLN A 44 -15.17 21.14 13.23
CA GLN A 44 -15.40 22.04 14.37
C GLN A 44 -15.16 23.50 14.00
N TYR A 45 -14.13 23.77 13.20
CA TYR A 45 -13.87 25.12 12.72
C TYR A 45 -15.00 25.63 11.81
N LEU A 46 -15.44 24.80 10.85
CA LEU A 46 -16.55 25.16 9.95
C LEU A 46 -17.87 25.41 10.71
N GLU A 47 -18.17 24.58 11.71
CA GLU A 47 -19.37 24.73 12.54
C GLU A 47 -19.33 25.97 13.46
N SER A 48 -18.13 26.43 13.83
CA SER A 48 -17.98 27.62 14.67
C SER A 48 -18.44 28.91 13.99
N GLY A 49 -18.45 28.94 12.65
CA GLY A 49 -18.73 30.14 11.86
C GLY A 49 -17.67 31.24 11.98
N ALA A 50 -16.51 30.93 12.59
CA ALA A 50 -15.38 31.85 12.66
C ALA A 50 -14.84 32.15 11.26
N ASP A 51 -14.49 33.42 11.03
CA ASP A 51 -13.81 33.86 9.82
C ASP A 51 -12.58 34.67 10.23
N ASP A 52 -11.42 34.05 10.06
CA ASP A 52 -10.11 34.58 10.42
C ASP A 52 -9.24 34.89 9.20
N ARG A 53 -9.87 35.02 8.02
CA ARG A 53 -9.15 35.22 6.76
C ARG A 53 -8.38 36.53 6.76
N GLU A 54 -7.10 36.43 6.49
CA GLU A 54 -6.19 37.56 6.34
C GLU A 54 -5.80 37.72 4.87
N TYR A 55 -5.92 38.93 4.35
CA TYR A 55 -5.59 39.28 2.97
C TYR A 55 -4.49 40.34 2.94
N ASP A 56 -3.59 40.25 1.96
CA ASP A 56 -2.59 41.30 1.72
C ASP A 56 -3.18 42.53 1.00
N GLU A 57 -2.31 43.51 0.72
CA GLU A 57 -2.69 44.78 0.05
C GLU A 57 -3.27 44.57 -1.36
N ASP A 58 -2.96 43.44 -2.01
CA ASP A 58 -3.44 43.07 -3.34
C ASP A 58 -4.71 42.19 -3.30
N GLY A 59 -5.21 41.87 -2.10
CA GLY A 59 -6.39 41.04 -1.90
C GLY A 59 -6.13 39.53 -2.01
N ILE A 60 -4.88 39.09 -1.90
CA ILE A 60 -4.50 37.67 -1.91
C ILE A 60 -4.63 37.12 -0.49
N LEU A 61 -5.23 35.93 -0.35
CA LEU A 61 -5.34 35.26 0.95
C LEU A 61 -3.95 34.86 1.46
N VAL A 62 -3.53 35.46 2.58
CA VAL A 62 -2.24 35.20 3.24
C VAL A 62 -2.38 34.06 4.24
N SER A 63 -3.43 34.08 5.06
CA SER A 63 -3.64 33.09 6.11
C SER A 63 -5.13 32.85 6.37
N SER A 64 -5.45 31.62 6.75
CA SER A 64 -6.74 31.25 7.34
C SER A 64 -6.63 29.89 8.02
N THR A 65 -7.23 29.76 9.19
CA THR A 65 -7.33 28.48 9.90
C THR A 65 -8.04 27.42 9.05
N ALA A 66 -9.06 27.80 8.27
CA ALA A 66 -9.74 26.87 7.36
C ALA A 66 -8.77 26.24 6.35
N SER A 67 -7.90 27.05 5.72
CA SER A 67 -6.91 26.57 4.76
C SER A 67 -5.86 25.67 5.43
N LEU A 68 -5.39 26.03 6.62
CA LEU A 68 -4.42 25.22 7.39
C LEU A 68 -4.99 23.85 7.79
N LEU A 69 -6.24 23.83 8.28
CA LEU A 69 -6.92 22.59 8.67
C LEU A 69 -7.20 21.69 7.47
N ALA A 70 -7.64 22.27 6.34
CA ALA A 70 -7.85 21.52 5.10
C ALA A 70 -6.54 20.91 4.58
N GLN A 71 -5.42 21.64 4.67
CA GLN A 71 -4.10 21.13 4.32
C GLN A 71 -3.69 19.98 5.25
N ALA A 72 -3.85 20.14 6.56
CA ALA A 72 -3.52 19.11 7.54
C ALA A 72 -4.34 17.81 7.34
N GLU A 73 -5.62 17.93 7.01
CA GLU A 73 -6.47 16.79 6.66
C GLU A 73 -5.98 16.09 5.39
N LEU A 74 -5.65 16.85 4.34
CA LEU A 74 -5.11 16.31 3.10
C LEU A 74 -3.77 15.59 3.31
N ASP A 75 -2.87 16.18 4.10
CA ASP A 75 -1.58 15.58 4.43
C ASP A 75 -1.75 14.27 5.21
N ALA A 76 -2.69 14.22 6.17
CA ALA A 76 -3.00 13.00 6.90
C ALA A 76 -3.53 11.89 5.97
N ILE A 77 -4.42 12.23 5.03
CA ILE A 77 -4.96 11.29 4.02
C ILE A 77 -3.85 10.77 3.09
N LEU A 78 -2.94 11.64 2.64
CA LEU A 78 -1.80 11.23 1.82
C LEU A 78 -0.88 10.28 2.59
N ALA A 79 -0.61 10.58 3.86
CA ALA A 79 0.25 9.76 4.70
C ALA A 79 -0.32 8.34 4.90
N VAL A 80 -1.64 8.19 5.04
CA VAL A 80 -2.30 6.86 5.04
C VAL A 80 -1.96 6.08 3.76
N THR A 81 -2.03 6.72 2.61
CA THR A 81 -1.78 6.09 1.31
C THR A 81 -0.34 5.59 1.23
N VAL A 82 0.62 6.44 1.57
CA VAL A 82 2.05 6.09 1.56
C VAL A 82 2.35 4.91 2.49
N VAL A 83 1.79 4.90 3.70
CA VAL A 83 1.96 3.78 4.65
C VAL A 83 1.44 2.47 4.05
N ARG A 84 0.25 2.49 3.45
CA ARG A 84 -0.33 1.28 2.83
C ARG A 84 0.55 0.73 1.70
N GLU A 85 1.02 1.61 0.81
CA GLU A 85 1.88 1.24 -0.31
C GLU A 85 3.24 0.66 0.15
N ALA A 86 3.83 1.26 1.18
CA ALA A 86 5.08 0.80 1.77
C ALA A 86 4.95 -0.62 2.35
N PHE A 87 3.85 -0.92 3.04
CA PHE A 87 3.63 -2.24 3.63
C PHE A 87 3.31 -3.33 2.60
N ILE A 88 2.60 -3.01 1.51
CA ILE A 88 2.42 -3.92 0.36
C ILE A 88 3.77 -4.28 -0.26
N THR A 89 4.61 -3.27 -0.51
CA THR A 89 5.96 -3.45 -1.05
C THR A 89 6.81 -4.31 -0.11
N SER A 90 6.76 -4.02 1.20
CA SER A 90 7.50 -4.76 2.23
C SER A 90 7.07 -6.22 2.32
N ALA A 91 5.77 -6.50 2.28
CA ALA A 91 5.24 -7.87 2.27
C ALA A 91 5.74 -8.65 1.05
N PHE A 92 5.69 -8.03 -0.14
CA PHE A 92 6.19 -8.68 -1.36
C PHE A 92 7.70 -8.94 -1.30
N HIS A 93 8.50 -8.00 -0.81
CA HIS A 93 9.95 -8.18 -0.68
C HIS A 93 10.31 -9.23 0.35
N TYR A 94 9.51 -9.36 1.42
CA TYR A 94 9.65 -10.43 2.39
C TYR A 94 9.52 -11.79 1.70
N TRP A 95 8.46 -11.99 0.90
CA TRP A 95 8.32 -13.19 0.08
C TRP A 95 9.52 -13.40 -0.86
N GLU A 96 9.90 -12.37 -1.63
CA GLU A 96 10.98 -12.48 -2.61
C GLU A 96 12.29 -12.92 -1.95
N ARG A 97 12.67 -12.29 -0.84
CA ARG A 97 13.89 -12.63 -0.10
C ARG A 97 13.86 -14.06 0.42
N SER A 98 12.73 -14.48 0.99
CA SER A 98 12.56 -15.85 1.48
C SER A 98 12.61 -16.87 0.34
N ALA A 99 11.91 -16.62 -0.77
CA ALA A 99 11.92 -17.46 -1.94
C ALA A 99 13.33 -17.65 -2.52
N ARG A 100 14.13 -16.57 -2.58
CA ARG A 100 15.53 -16.67 -3.02
C ARG A 100 16.36 -17.56 -2.10
N ALA A 101 16.18 -17.44 -0.79
CA ALA A 101 16.88 -18.30 0.18
C ALA A 101 16.50 -19.79 0.05
N TRP A 102 15.25 -20.10 -0.29
CA TRP A 102 14.81 -21.49 -0.46
C TRP A 102 15.24 -22.10 -1.79
N THR A 103 15.25 -21.30 -2.85
CA THR A 103 15.51 -21.77 -4.22
C THR A 103 16.98 -21.64 -4.62
N GLY A 104 17.79 -20.86 -3.90
CA GLY A 104 19.16 -20.52 -4.27
C GLY A 104 19.28 -19.54 -5.43
N LEU A 105 18.16 -19.02 -5.95
CA LEU A 105 18.14 -18.12 -7.10
C LEU A 105 18.45 -16.67 -6.69
N HIS A 106 19.73 -16.34 -6.57
CA HIS A 106 20.17 -15.01 -6.10
C HIS A 106 20.51 -14.02 -7.21
N GLU A 107 20.73 -14.49 -8.43
CA GLU A 107 21.17 -13.64 -9.54
C GLU A 107 20.09 -12.68 -10.05
N PHE A 108 20.54 -11.59 -10.66
CA PHE A 108 19.67 -10.52 -11.19
C PHE A 108 18.77 -11.01 -12.33
N GLU A 109 19.22 -12.00 -13.10
CA GLU A 109 18.48 -12.65 -14.17
C GLU A 109 17.33 -13.52 -13.68
N HIS A 110 17.37 -13.98 -12.42
CA HIS A 110 16.27 -14.69 -11.78
C HIS A 110 15.12 -13.73 -11.47
N LYS A 111 14.30 -13.47 -12.50
CA LYS A 111 13.11 -12.62 -12.41
C LYS A 111 11.98 -13.35 -11.70
N PHE A 112 10.93 -12.59 -11.41
CA PHE A 112 9.74 -13.09 -10.69
C PHE A 112 9.18 -14.41 -11.25
N ALA A 113 9.15 -14.58 -12.57
CA ALA A 113 8.59 -15.79 -13.20
C ALA A 113 9.39 -17.06 -12.83
N ASP A 114 10.73 -16.99 -12.88
CA ASP A 114 11.62 -18.08 -12.53
C ASP A 114 11.57 -18.37 -11.04
N LEU A 115 11.68 -17.32 -10.22
CA LEU A 115 11.63 -17.46 -8.77
C LEU A 115 10.31 -18.09 -8.31
N ARG A 116 9.18 -17.66 -8.89
CA ARG A 116 7.86 -18.25 -8.63
C ARG A 116 7.78 -19.70 -9.07
N ARG A 117 8.33 -20.04 -10.24
CA ARG A 117 8.31 -21.42 -10.77
C ARG A 117 9.07 -22.37 -9.84
N GLU A 118 10.28 -22.00 -9.43
CA GLU A 118 11.09 -22.83 -8.54
C GLU A 118 10.49 -22.90 -7.13
N THR A 119 9.96 -21.79 -6.60
CA THR A 119 9.26 -21.81 -5.31
C THR A 119 8.06 -22.76 -5.32
N ARG A 120 7.30 -22.84 -6.42
CA ARG A 120 6.16 -23.76 -6.55
C ARG A 120 6.52 -25.24 -6.50
N ARG A 121 7.79 -25.60 -6.75
CA ARG A 121 8.28 -26.97 -6.61
C ARG A 121 8.52 -27.35 -5.14
N LEU A 122 8.73 -26.36 -4.29
CA LEU A 122 9.03 -26.53 -2.87
C LEU A 122 7.78 -26.31 -2.00
N TYR A 123 6.98 -25.29 -2.31
CA TYR A 123 5.90 -24.80 -1.46
C TYR A 123 4.66 -24.39 -2.25
N PRO A 124 3.48 -24.35 -1.59
CA PRO A 124 2.31 -23.70 -2.14
C PRO A 124 2.60 -22.24 -2.50
N VAL A 125 2.08 -21.79 -3.64
CA VAL A 125 2.16 -20.39 -4.05
C VAL A 125 0.77 -19.91 -4.45
N SER A 126 0.36 -18.77 -3.87
CA SER A 126 -0.94 -18.18 -4.16
C SER A 126 -1.08 -17.87 -5.66
N PRO A 127 -2.24 -18.18 -6.28
CA PRO A 127 -2.52 -17.78 -7.65
C PRO A 127 -2.57 -16.26 -7.83
N GLN A 128 -2.76 -15.49 -6.76
CA GLN A 128 -2.79 -14.03 -6.77
C GLN A 128 -1.41 -13.37 -6.66
N LEU A 129 -0.35 -14.12 -6.35
CA LEU A 129 1.00 -13.57 -6.24
C LEU A 129 1.47 -12.80 -7.50
N PRO A 130 1.14 -13.21 -8.74
CA PRO A 130 1.44 -12.40 -9.93
C PRO A 130 0.75 -11.03 -9.95
N ASN A 131 -0.46 -10.90 -9.43
CA ASN A 131 -1.15 -9.61 -9.33
C ASN A 131 -0.48 -8.73 -8.27
N LEU A 132 -0.07 -9.32 -7.14
CA LEU A 132 0.71 -8.61 -6.12
C LEU A 132 2.07 -8.13 -6.64
N ASN A 133 2.77 -8.93 -7.44
CA ASN A 133 4.01 -8.52 -8.11
C ASN A 133 3.78 -7.33 -9.05
N ARG A 134 2.70 -7.34 -9.83
CA ARG A 134 2.34 -6.20 -10.71
C ARG A 134 2.06 -4.96 -9.90
N LEU A 135 1.28 -5.07 -8.82
CA LEU A 135 1.00 -3.95 -7.93
C LEU A 135 2.30 -3.37 -7.35
N ASN A 136 3.17 -4.22 -6.79
CA ASN A 136 4.48 -3.81 -6.29
C ASN A 136 5.35 -3.12 -7.36
N ASN A 137 5.29 -3.56 -8.63
CA ASN A 137 5.99 -2.87 -9.72
C ASN A 137 5.41 -1.47 -10.00
N VAL A 138 4.08 -1.32 -9.99
CA VAL A 138 3.44 0.00 -10.15
C VAL A 138 3.85 0.92 -9.00
N LEU A 139 3.82 0.43 -7.75
CA LEU A 139 4.21 1.18 -6.56
C LEU A 139 5.69 1.63 -6.60
N LYS A 140 6.60 0.74 -7.02
CA LYS A 140 8.05 1.05 -7.10
C LYS A 140 8.39 2.13 -8.13
N HIS A 141 7.70 2.14 -9.26
CA HIS A 141 8.09 2.97 -10.38
C HIS A 141 7.32 4.29 -10.44
N ASN A 142 6.40 4.52 -9.49
CA ASN A 142 5.50 5.68 -9.44
C ASN A 142 5.03 6.10 -10.84
N SER A 143 4.80 5.10 -11.71
CA SER A 143 4.64 5.38 -13.11
C SER A 143 3.22 5.88 -13.27
N HIS A 144 3.06 7.11 -13.77
CA HIS A 144 1.77 7.63 -14.24
C HIS A 144 1.03 6.67 -15.18
N ARG A 145 1.72 5.63 -15.68
CA ARG A 145 1.17 4.49 -16.41
C ARG A 145 0.61 3.43 -15.46
N VAL A 146 -0.71 3.30 -15.48
CA VAL A 146 -1.43 2.15 -14.94
C VAL A 146 -1.02 0.88 -15.68
N ASP A 147 -0.69 -0.21 -14.96
CA ASP A 147 -0.53 -1.52 -15.59
C ASP A 147 -1.91 -1.98 -16.10
N PRO A 148 -2.13 -2.07 -17.43
CA PRO A 148 -3.45 -2.38 -17.99
C PRO A 148 -3.90 -3.80 -17.64
N THR A 149 -2.96 -4.71 -17.41
CA THR A 149 -3.27 -6.08 -16.96
C THR A 149 -3.74 -6.06 -15.52
N LEU A 150 -3.10 -5.26 -14.66
CA LEU A 150 -3.51 -5.11 -13.28
C LEU A 150 -4.89 -4.44 -13.20
N LEU A 151 -5.12 -3.35 -13.92
CA LEU A 151 -6.42 -2.68 -13.98
C LEU A 151 -7.54 -3.63 -14.40
N LYS A 152 -7.31 -4.45 -15.43
CA LYS A 152 -8.30 -5.43 -15.89
C LYS A 152 -8.59 -6.52 -14.86
N LYS A 153 -7.57 -6.99 -14.14
CA LYS A 153 -7.70 -8.11 -13.20
C LYS A 153 -8.13 -7.69 -11.80
N ARG A 154 -7.76 -6.48 -11.40
CA ARG A 154 -7.95 -5.89 -10.07
C ARG A 154 -8.42 -4.44 -10.21
N PRO A 155 -9.61 -4.20 -10.81
CA PRO A 155 -10.15 -2.86 -10.94
C PRO A 155 -10.42 -2.22 -9.57
N ASP A 156 -10.63 -3.04 -8.54
CA ASP A 156 -10.80 -2.65 -7.14
C ASP A 156 -9.59 -1.90 -6.56
N TYR A 157 -8.38 -2.12 -7.08
CA TYR A 157 -7.18 -1.36 -6.67
C TYR A 157 -7.17 0.09 -7.18
N PHE A 158 -8.13 0.46 -8.04
CA PHE A 158 -8.17 1.76 -8.69
C PHE A 158 -9.44 2.52 -8.32
N GLY A 159 -9.32 3.84 -8.29
CA GLY A 159 -10.45 4.73 -8.05
C GLY A 159 -10.22 6.11 -8.61
N THR A 160 -11.28 6.92 -8.59
CA THR A 160 -11.24 8.33 -8.93
C THR A 160 -11.24 9.16 -7.65
N LEU A 161 -10.18 9.93 -7.40
CA LEU A 161 -10.11 10.83 -6.24
C LEU A 161 -11.02 12.06 -6.40
N PHE A 162 -11.38 12.41 -7.64
CA PHE A 162 -12.21 13.58 -7.94
C PHE A 162 -13.30 13.20 -8.96
N PRO A 163 -14.55 13.66 -8.78
CA PRO A 163 -15.54 13.64 -9.86
C PRO A 163 -14.96 14.44 -11.03
N GLY A 164 -14.97 13.88 -12.24
CA GLY A 164 -14.46 14.56 -13.43
C GLY A 164 -15.14 15.92 -13.59
N ARG A 165 -14.36 17.01 -13.52
CA ARG A 165 -14.88 18.39 -13.63
C ARG A 165 -15.37 18.74 -15.04
N ASN A 166 -15.00 17.95 -16.06
CA ASN A 166 -15.37 18.17 -17.46
C ASN A 166 -15.63 16.83 -18.17
N GLY A 167 -16.80 16.68 -18.80
CA GLY A 167 -17.28 15.44 -19.43
C GLY A 167 -16.54 14.96 -20.68
N ASN A 168 -15.40 15.56 -21.04
CA ASN A 168 -14.69 15.25 -22.29
C ASN A 168 -13.55 14.24 -22.14
N ASN A 169 -13.08 13.95 -20.92
CA ASN A 169 -12.15 12.84 -20.66
C ASN A 169 -12.47 12.19 -19.32
N PRO A 170 -12.74 10.87 -19.27
CA PRO A 170 -12.85 10.19 -17.99
C PRO A 170 -11.52 10.33 -17.22
N PRO A 171 -11.56 10.64 -15.91
CA PRO A 171 -10.34 10.77 -15.12
C PRO A 171 -9.50 9.50 -15.20
N GLU A 172 -8.19 9.64 -15.42
CA GLU A 172 -7.28 8.50 -15.46
C GLU A 172 -7.37 7.69 -14.15
N PRO A 173 -7.50 6.36 -14.20
CA PRO A 173 -7.60 5.55 -13.00
C PRO A 173 -6.32 5.70 -12.17
N ARG A 174 -6.46 6.04 -10.89
CA ARG A 174 -5.34 6.13 -9.95
C ARG A 174 -5.43 5.01 -8.93
N LEU A 175 -4.28 4.57 -8.43
CA LEU A 175 -4.25 3.60 -7.35
C LEU A 175 -4.98 4.17 -6.13
N ARG A 176 -5.87 3.35 -5.57
CA ARG A 176 -6.61 3.65 -4.34
C ARG A 176 -6.52 2.42 -3.44
N ILE A 177 -5.44 2.34 -2.69
CA ILE A 177 -5.19 1.22 -1.80
C ILE A 177 -5.96 1.40 -0.49
N SER A 178 -6.86 0.47 -0.20
CA SER A 178 -7.60 0.40 1.06
C SER A 178 -6.84 -0.43 2.10
N HIS A 179 -7.37 -0.48 3.32
CA HIS A 179 -6.84 -1.37 4.36
C HIS A 179 -6.90 -2.84 3.94
N GLU A 180 -8.03 -3.24 3.35
CA GLU A 180 -8.31 -4.60 2.91
C GLU A 180 -7.32 -5.06 1.83
N HIS A 181 -6.89 -4.15 0.94
CA HIS A 181 -5.87 -4.47 -0.07
C HIS A 181 -4.50 -4.77 0.56
N VAL A 182 -4.14 -4.10 1.66
CA VAL A 182 -2.88 -4.38 2.37
C VAL A 182 -2.97 -5.71 3.12
N GLU A 183 -4.09 -5.95 3.82
CA GLU A 183 -4.37 -7.21 4.50
C GLU A 183 -4.35 -8.40 3.51
N GLU A 184 -4.95 -8.23 2.33
CA GLU A 184 -4.89 -9.20 1.25
C GLU A 184 -3.45 -9.47 0.79
N ALA A 185 -2.61 -8.44 0.65
CA ALA A 185 -1.21 -8.63 0.29
C ALA A 185 -0.47 -9.52 1.30
N PHE A 186 -0.74 -9.34 2.60
CA PHE A 186 -0.22 -10.21 3.65
C PHE A 186 -0.73 -11.65 3.50
N ASP A 187 -2.02 -11.84 3.23
CA ASP A 187 -2.61 -13.16 3.05
C ASP A 187 -2.05 -13.89 1.81
N ILE A 188 -1.84 -13.17 0.70
CA ILE A 188 -1.19 -13.68 -0.52
C ILE A 188 0.23 -14.16 -0.21
N VAL A 189 1.01 -13.34 0.52
CA VAL A 189 2.38 -13.67 0.90
C VAL A 189 2.39 -14.86 1.86
N LYS A 190 1.57 -14.84 2.91
CA LYS A 190 1.41 -15.94 3.87
C LYS A 190 1.01 -17.24 3.18
N ALA A 191 0.23 -17.17 2.11
CA ALA A 191 -0.16 -18.28 1.24
C ALA A 191 0.95 -18.78 0.29
N SER A 192 2.06 -18.07 0.18
CA SER A 192 3.12 -18.31 -0.81
C SER A 192 4.46 -18.77 -0.22
N GLY A 193 4.43 -19.75 0.68
CA GLY A 193 5.63 -20.30 1.30
C GLY A 193 5.32 -21.49 2.22
N PRO A 194 6.31 -21.95 3.00
CA PRO A 194 6.14 -23.10 3.89
C PRO A 194 5.03 -22.86 4.92
N LYS A 195 4.30 -23.93 5.22
CA LYS A 195 3.12 -23.95 6.09
C LYS A 195 3.43 -24.64 7.41
N ARG A 196 2.84 -24.13 8.49
CA ARG A 196 2.86 -24.79 9.80
C ARG A 196 2.01 -26.05 9.76
#